data_AF-A0A150SBK1-F1
#
_entry.id   AF-A0A150SBK1-F1
#
_cell.length_a   1.000
_cell.length_b   1.000
_cell.length_c   1.000
_cell.angle_alpha   90.00
_cell.angle_beta   90.00
_cell.angle_gamma   90.00
#
_symmetry.space_group_name_H-M   'P 1'
#
loop_
_entity.id
_entity.type
_entity.pdbx_description
1 polymer ?
#
loop_
_entity_poly.entity_id
_entity_poly.type
_entity_poly.pdbx_seq_one_letter_code
_entity_poly.pdbx_strand_id
1 'polypeptide(L)'
;MRANALWFLSISALLGPLGCQPQVSGGDCPDPRDPEVRYVSHDPEECALIDFDCSPPQTLFSDECGCGCLGPEAPACPDPSDPEVHYMSRDPRACEAIDYACSPSQTHFFSECGCGCIGPEAPACPDPSDPAVHYVSSDPRECELLDFACSPPETMFVNECGCGCIAPEAPACPDPSDPDVRYVSHDIEECHLIDFICAERQTQFVNECGCGCLGPAPSVGHARQGT
;
A
#
# COMPACT_ATOMS: atom_id res chain seq x y z
N MET A 1 -63.44 -59.24 13.00
CA MET A 1 -64.89 -59.03 12.75
C MET A 1 -65.12 -57.54 12.58
N ARG A 2 -65.88 -57.17 11.53
CA ARG A 2 -66.43 -55.83 11.18
C ARG A 2 -65.43 -54.84 10.55
N ALA A 3 -65.43 -54.67 9.23
CA ALA A 3 -66.38 -53.96 8.34
C ALA A 3 -66.02 -52.45 8.24
N ASN A 4 -65.39 -52.02 7.14
CA ASN A 4 -66.00 -51.40 5.94
C ASN A 4 -66.53 -49.98 6.16
N ALA A 5 -65.91 -48.98 5.52
CA ALA A 5 -66.57 -48.12 4.53
C ALA A 5 -65.58 -47.09 3.92
N LEU A 6 -65.50 -47.14 2.60
CA LEU A 6 -64.95 -46.14 1.66
C LEU A 6 -65.81 -44.86 1.62
N TRP A 7 -65.40 -43.92 0.73
CA TRP A 7 -66.02 -42.65 0.27
C TRP A 7 -65.40 -41.40 0.95
N PHE A 8 -64.95 -40.33 0.29
CA PHE A 8 -65.11 -39.78 -1.07
C PHE A 8 -63.85 -38.97 -1.48
N LEU A 9 -63.64 -38.88 -2.80
CA LEU A 9 -62.81 -37.90 -3.49
C LEU A 9 -63.30 -36.47 -3.23
N SER A 10 -62.37 -35.52 -3.03
CA SER A 10 -62.56 -34.11 -3.40
C SER A 10 -61.25 -33.55 -3.94
N ILE A 11 -61.27 -33.35 -5.25
CA ILE A 11 -60.32 -32.57 -6.03
C ILE A 11 -60.54 -31.09 -5.67
N SER A 12 -59.48 -30.37 -5.33
CA SER A 12 -59.42 -28.92 -5.51
C SER A 12 -57.97 -28.55 -5.76
N ALA A 13 -57.66 -28.41 -7.05
CA ALA A 13 -56.53 -27.63 -7.50
C ALA A 13 -56.77 -26.17 -7.11
N LEU A 14 -55.97 -25.65 -6.20
CA LEU A 14 -55.74 -24.20 -6.07
C LEU A 14 -54.37 -23.93 -6.68
N LEU A 15 -54.38 -23.76 -7.99
CA LEU A 15 -53.43 -22.90 -8.70
C LEU A 15 -53.62 -21.49 -8.12
N GLY A 16 -52.88 -21.16 -7.07
CA GLY A 16 -52.65 -19.77 -6.70
C GLY A 16 -51.57 -19.21 -7.60
N PRO A 17 -51.81 -18.13 -8.38
CA PRO A 17 -50.72 -17.43 -9.01
C PRO A 17 -49.76 -16.94 -7.91
N LEU A 18 -48.47 -17.04 -8.18
CA LEU A 18 -47.41 -16.31 -7.48
C LEU A 18 -47.72 -14.82 -7.64
N GLY A 19 -48.62 -14.31 -6.80
CA GLY A 19 -48.74 -12.89 -6.54
C GLY A 19 -47.55 -12.53 -5.69
N CYS A 20 -46.56 -11.87 -6.29
CA CYS A 20 -45.73 -10.91 -5.57
C CYS A 20 -46.71 -10.02 -4.79
N GLN A 21 -46.82 -10.22 -3.48
CA GLN A 21 -47.54 -9.28 -2.63
C GLN A 21 -46.69 -8.01 -2.59
N PRO A 22 -47.16 -6.87 -3.12
CA PRO A 22 -46.50 -5.61 -2.86
C PRO A 22 -46.80 -5.29 -1.39
N GLN A 23 -45.85 -5.65 -0.53
CA GLN A 23 -45.85 -5.30 0.88
C GLN A 23 -45.30 -3.87 1.03
N VAL A 24 -45.97 -2.84 0.50
CA VAL A 24 -45.78 -1.47 1.01
C VAL A 24 -47.10 -0.71 0.92
N SER A 25 -47.72 -0.59 2.09
CA SER A 25 -48.80 0.34 2.41
C SER A 25 -48.33 1.78 2.17
N GLY A 26 -49.19 2.62 1.60
CA GLY A 26 -48.92 4.02 1.25
C GLY A 26 -48.11 4.80 2.30
N GLY A 27 -47.03 5.40 1.81
CA GLY A 27 -46.10 6.31 2.48
C GLY A 27 -45.32 7.04 1.40
N ASP A 28 -44.88 8.26 1.66
CA ASP A 28 -44.29 9.18 0.68
C ASP A 28 -43.19 8.56 -0.20
N CYS A 29 -43.12 9.00 -1.46
CA CYS A 29 -42.08 8.60 -2.42
C CYS A 29 -40.67 8.75 -1.82
N PRO A 30 -39.73 7.82 -2.09
CA PRO A 30 -38.33 7.98 -1.68
C PRO A 30 -37.75 9.33 -2.13
N ASP A 31 -37.10 10.09 -1.22
CA ASP A 31 -36.55 11.42 -1.55
C ASP A 31 -35.39 11.25 -2.56
N PRO A 32 -35.48 11.80 -3.78
CA PRO A 32 -34.42 11.68 -4.79
C PRO A 32 -33.12 12.42 -4.41
N ARG A 33 -33.11 13.16 -3.30
CA ARG A 33 -31.91 13.82 -2.76
C ARG A 33 -31.23 13.01 -1.66
N ASP A 34 -31.84 11.92 -1.21
CA ASP A 34 -31.20 10.99 -0.28
C ASP A 34 -30.12 10.20 -1.04
N PRO A 35 -28.84 10.22 -0.61
CA PRO A 35 -27.77 9.47 -1.27
C PRO A 35 -27.97 7.94 -1.23
N GLU A 36 -28.85 7.42 -0.38
CA GLU A 36 -29.21 6.00 -0.34
C GLU A 36 -30.37 5.68 -1.30
N VAL A 37 -30.87 6.65 -2.08
CA VAL A 37 -31.96 6.46 -3.05
C VAL A 37 -31.44 6.68 -4.46
N ARG A 38 -31.48 5.64 -5.28
CA ARG A 38 -31.13 5.71 -6.70
C ARG A 38 -32.30 5.30 -7.57
N TYR A 39 -32.95 6.28 -8.20
CA TYR A 39 -33.99 6.04 -9.20
C TYR A 39 -33.38 5.56 -10.52
N VAL A 40 -33.97 4.51 -11.09
CA VAL A 40 -33.72 4.06 -12.46
C VAL A 40 -34.69 4.77 -13.40
N SER A 41 -35.98 4.84 -13.03
CA SER A 41 -36.97 5.69 -13.69
C SER A 41 -37.98 6.22 -12.66
N HIS A 42 -38.57 7.37 -12.96
CA HIS A 42 -39.69 7.96 -12.22
C HIS A 42 -41.05 7.67 -12.90
N ASP A 43 -41.05 6.95 -14.03
CA ASP A 43 -42.26 6.54 -14.74
C ASP A 43 -42.58 5.07 -14.41
N PRO A 44 -43.68 4.79 -13.69
CA PRO A 44 -44.11 3.42 -13.38
C PRO A 44 -44.35 2.55 -14.62
N GLU A 45 -44.75 3.14 -15.75
CA GLU A 45 -44.94 2.39 -17.00
C GLU A 45 -43.60 1.96 -17.60
N GLU A 46 -42.56 2.80 -17.50
CA GLU A 46 -41.19 2.45 -17.90
C GLU A 46 -40.61 1.38 -16.98
N CYS A 47 -40.84 1.49 -15.67
CA CYS A 47 -40.43 0.53 -14.65
C CYS A 47 -40.99 -0.88 -14.89
N ALA A 48 -42.18 -0.99 -15.49
CA ALA A 48 -42.76 -2.29 -15.85
C ALA A 48 -42.09 -2.95 -17.07
N LEU A 49 -41.30 -2.19 -17.85
CA LEU A 49 -40.67 -2.64 -19.10
C LEU A 49 -39.17 -2.90 -18.94
N ILE A 50 -38.52 -2.29 -17.95
CA ILE A 50 -37.09 -2.43 -17.71
C ILE A 50 -36.80 -3.54 -16.71
N ASP A 51 -35.78 -4.33 -17.00
CA ASP A 51 -35.27 -5.38 -16.12
C ASP A 51 -33.96 -4.88 -15.49
N PHE A 52 -33.95 -4.73 -14.16
CA PHE A 52 -32.78 -4.28 -13.43
C PHE A 52 -32.72 -4.93 -12.04
N ASP A 53 -31.50 -5.08 -11.54
CA ASP A 53 -31.23 -5.58 -10.20
C ASP A 53 -30.43 -4.54 -9.40
N CYS A 54 -30.59 -4.60 -8.08
CA CYS A 54 -29.80 -3.84 -7.14
C CYS A 54 -28.68 -4.72 -6.56
N SER A 55 -27.47 -4.18 -6.46
CA SER A 55 -26.36 -4.88 -5.80
C SER A 55 -26.58 -4.89 -4.28
N PRO A 56 -26.39 -6.01 -3.58
CA PRO A 56 -26.38 -6.02 -2.12
C PRO A 56 -25.43 -4.94 -1.58
N PRO A 57 -25.78 -4.22 -0.50
CA PRO A 57 -26.93 -4.42 0.38
C PRO A 57 -28.23 -3.72 -0.07
N GLN A 58 -28.27 -3.18 -1.29
CA GLN A 58 -29.42 -2.39 -1.75
C GLN A 58 -30.66 -3.25 -1.97
N THR A 59 -31.83 -2.68 -1.69
CA THR A 59 -33.14 -3.29 -1.94
C THR A 59 -33.85 -2.60 -3.11
N LEU A 60 -34.41 -3.39 -4.01
CA LEU A 60 -35.21 -2.88 -5.13
C LEU A 60 -36.54 -2.32 -4.62
N PHE A 61 -36.93 -1.17 -5.15
CA PHE A 61 -38.30 -0.64 -5.04
C PHE A 61 -38.91 -0.42 -6.42
N SER A 62 -40.22 -0.64 -6.52
CA SER A 62 -41.02 -0.33 -7.69
C SER A 62 -42.44 -0.03 -7.24
N ASP A 63 -42.83 1.23 -7.28
CA ASP A 63 -44.10 1.75 -6.80
C ASP A 63 -44.65 2.84 -7.75
N GLU A 64 -45.66 3.58 -7.31
CA GLU A 64 -46.27 4.66 -8.10
C GLU A 64 -45.35 5.85 -8.34
N CYS A 65 -44.25 5.97 -7.60
CA CYS A 65 -43.26 7.02 -7.74
C CYS A 65 -42.15 6.66 -8.74
N GLY A 66 -42.08 5.39 -9.16
CA GLY A 66 -41.07 4.87 -10.08
C GLY A 66 -40.40 3.61 -9.54
N CYS A 67 -39.15 3.40 -9.91
CA CYS A 67 -38.39 2.22 -9.53
C CYS A 67 -36.90 2.53 -9.39
N GLY A 68 -36.24 1.79 -8.52
CA GLY A 68 -34.82 1.95 -8.28
C GLY A 68 -34.29 1.11 -7.12
N CYS A 69 -33.20 1.59 -6.52
CA CYS A 69 -32.53 0.92 -5.41
C CYS A 69 -32.53 1.82 -4.17
N LEU A 70 -32.83 1.23 -3.00
CA LEU A 70 -32.73 1.84 -1.67
C LEU A 70 -31.58 1.20 -0.89
N GLY A 71 -30.86 2.00 -0.12
CA GLY A 71 -29.80 1.57 0.78
C GLY A 71 -28.41 2.00 0.33
N PRO A 72 -27.41 1.81 1.19
CA PRO A 72 -26.06 2.27 0.93
C PRO A 72 -25.48 1.57 -0.31
N GLU A 73 -24.77 2.32 -1.15
CA GLU A 73 -23.95 1.71 -2.19
C GLU A 73 -22.95 0.76 -1.56
N ALA A 74 -22.73 -0.39 -2.21
CA ALA A 74 -21.70 -1.33 -1.77
C ALA A 74 -20.36 -0.60 -1.69
N PRO A 75 -19.55 -0.84 -0.64
CA PRO A 75 -18.22 -0.26 -0.56
C PRO A 75 -17.43 -0.66 -1.81
N ALA A 76 -16.90 0.33 -2.53
CA ALA A 76 -16.12 0.08 -3.73
C ALA A 76 -14.93 -0.83 -3.41
N CYS A 77 -14.65 -1.79 -4.29
CA CYS A 77 -13.47 -2.63 -4.17
C CYS A 77 -12.19 -1.78 -4.10
N PRO A 78 -11.21 -2.14 -3.25
CA PRO A 78 -9.91 -1.48 -3.24
C PRO A 78 -9.30 -1.43 -4.65
N ASP A 79 -8.77 -0.28 -5.07
CA ASP A 79 -8.20 -0.13 -6.41
C ASP A 79 -6.95 -1.01 -6.55
N PRO A 80 -6.94 -1.99 -7.47
CA PRO A 80 -5.77 -2.86 -7.66
C PRO A 80 -4.54 -2.14 -8.25
N SER A 81 -4.70 -0.89 -8.68
CA SER A 81 -3.61 -0.04 -9.19
C SER A 81 -2.97 0.80 -8.08
N ASP A 82 -3.59 0.85 -6.90
CA ASP A 82 -3.02 1.49 -5.73
C ASP A 82 -1.86 0.64 -5.20
N PRO A 83 -0.63 1.17 -5.11
CA PRO A 83 0.52 0.42 -4.62
C PRO A 83 0.39 -0.03 -3.15
N GLU A 84 -0.49 0.58 -2.36
CA GLU A 84 -0.76 0.15 -0.99
C GLU A 84 -1.79 -0.99 -0.91
N VAL A 85 -2.39 -1.38 -2.04
CA VAL A 85 -3.40 -2.45 -2.10
C VAL A 85 -2.77 -3.71 -2.67
N HIS A 86 -2.64 -4.73 -1.83
CA HIS A 86 -2.11 -6.03 -2.23
C HIS A 86 -3.16 -7.12 -2.11
N TYR A 87 -3.71 -7.55 -3.25
CA TYR A 87 -4.66 -8.66 -3.31
C TYR A 87 -3.95 -10.01 -3.21
N MET A 88 -4.37 -10.84 -2.26
CA MET A 88 -4.02 -12.27 -2.23
C MET A 88 -4.85 -13.06 -3.24
N SER A 89 -6.13 -12.73 -3.32
CA SER A 89 -7.06 -13.30 -4.28
C SER A 89 -8.21 -12.34 -4.54
N ARG A 90 -8.72 -12.35 -5.77
CA ARG A 90 -9.96 -11.64 -6.17
C ARG A 90 -11.18 -12.57 -6.18
N ASP A 91 -10.99 -13.85 -5.88
CA ASP A 91 -12.07 -14.82 -5.68
C ASP A 91 -12.34 -14.96 -4.18
N PRO A 92 -13.53 -14.53 -3.68
CA PRO A 92 -13.91 -14.66 -2.28
C PRO A 92 -13.87 -16.11 -1.77
N ARG A 93 -14.11 -17.11 -2.62
CA ARG A 93 -14.05 -18.52 -2.20
C ARG A 93 -12.62 -18.99 -1.98
N ALA A 94 -11.69 -18.50 -2.80
CA ALA A 94 -10.28 -18.78 -2.58
C ALA A 94 -9.77 -18.08 -1.31
N CYS A 95 -10.29 -16.89 -1.01
CA CYS A 95 -9.99 -16.15 0.21
C CYS A 95 -10.36 -16.90 1.50
N GLU A 96 -11.41 -17.72 1.49
CA GLU A 96 -11.77 -18.57 2.62
C GLU A 96 -10.78 -19.73 2.85
N ALA A 97 -9.99 -20.10 1.83
CA ALA A 97 -9.11 -21.26 1.86
C ALA A 97 -7.63 -20.93 2.02
N ILE A 98 -7.22 -19.69 1.75
CA ILE A 98 -5.83 -19.25 1.89
C ILE A 98 -5.55 -18.75 3.31
N ASP A 99 -4.39 -19.12 3.84
CA ASP A 99 -3.87 -18.60 5.10
C ASP A 99 -2.78 -17.58 4.80
N TYR A 100 -2.98 -16.34 5.23
CA TYR A 100 -2.03 -15.25 5.02
C TYR A 100 -2.10 -14.25 6.18
N ALA A 101 -1.00 -13.53 6.37
CA ALA A 101 -0.89 -12.45 7.32
C ALA A 101 -0.39 -11.19 6.61
N CYS A 102 -0.96 -10.05 6.98
CA CYS A 102 -0.45 -8.75 6.55
C CYS A 102 0.72 -8.33 7.43
N SER A 103 1.59 -7.46 6.88
CA SER A 103 2.63 -6.81 7.70
C SER A 103 2.00 -5.98 8.83
N PRO A 104 2.72 -5.69 9.92
CA PRO A 104 2.19 -4.93 11.06
C PRO A 104 1.64 -3.54 10.71
N SER A 105 2.15 -2.93 9.62
CA SER A 105 1.70 -1.64 9.09
C SER A 105 0.47 -1.72 8.20
N GLN A 106 0.00 -2.92 7.87
CA GLN A 106 -1.07 -3.16 6.93
C GLN A 106 -2.35 -3.64 7.62
N THR A 107 -3.49 -3.29 7.03
CA THR A 107 -4.82 -3.72 7.46
C THR A 107 -5.33 -4.80 6.51
N HIS A 108 -5.84 -5.89 7.08
CA HIS A 108 -6.48 -6.95 6.32
C HIS A 108 -7.86 -6.50 5.79
N PHE A 109 -8.18 -6.85 4.54
CA PHE A 109 -9.55 -6.75 4.01
C PHE A 109 -10.03 -8.08 3.45
N PHE A 110 -11.33 -8.32 3.59
CA PHE A 110 -12.05 -9.45 3.01
C PHE A 110 -13.46 -8.97 2.66
N SER A 111 -13.83 -9.06 1.38
CA SER A 111 -15.14 -8.66 0.87
C SER A 111 -15.51 -9.48 -0.36
N GLU A 112 -16.63 -9.15 -0.99
CA GLU A 112 -17.02 -9.70 -2.29
C GLU A 112 -16.00 -9.45 -3.41
N CYS A 113 -15.12 -8.47 -3.22
CA CYS A 113 -14.02 -8.14 -4.13
C CYS A 113 -12.82 -9.09 -4.00
N GLY A 114 -12.81 -9.94 -2.97
CA GLY A 114 -11.70 -10.80 -2.61
C GLY A 114 -11.07 -10.37 -1.29
N CYS A 115 -9.77 -10.58 -1.17
CA CYS A 115 -9.06 -10.43 0.09
C CYS A 115 -7.61 -10.04 -0.12
N GLY A 116 -7.06 -9.34 0.86
CA GLY A 116 -5.67 -8.92 0.84
C GLY A 116 -5.30 -8.01 2.01
N CYS A 117 -4.30 -7.19 1.76
CA CYS A 117 -3.73 -6.23 2.70
C CYS A 117 -3.76 -4.83 2.10
N ILE A 118 -4.11 -3.83 2.90
CA ILE A 118 -4.11 -2.42 2.54
C ILE A 118 -3.18 -1.67 3.49
N GLY A 119 -2.27 -0.89 2.93
CA GLY A 119 -1.37 -0.02 3.66
C GLY A 119 0.07 -0.13 3.16
N PRO A 120 0.96 0.73 3.68
CA PRO A 120 2.34 0.74 3.25
C PRO A 120 3.00 -0.61 3.54
N GLU A 121 3.70 -1.13 2.53
CA GLU A 121 4.62 -2.25 2.75
C GLU A 121 5.61 -1.87 3.85
N ALA A 122 5.93 -2.85 4.71
CA ALA A 122 6.95 -2.64 5.70
C ALA A 122 8.28 -2.33 4.99
N PRO A 123 9.11 -1.41 5.54
CA PRO A 123 10.43 -1.17 5.00
C PRO A 123 11.21 -2.48 4.94
N ALA A 124 11.85 -2.75 3.81
CA ALA A 124 12.68 -3.92 3.66
C ALA A 124 13.74 -3.99 4.77
N CYS A 125 14.03 -5.21 5.23
CA CYS A 125 15.11 -5.45 6.17
C CYS A 125 16.43 -4.91 5.60
N PRO A 126 17.25 -4.21 6.41
CA PRO A 126 18.64 -3.91 6.05
C PRO A 126 19.38 -5.18 5.57
N ASP A 127 20.15 -5.10 4.49
CA ASP A 127 20.89 -6.26 3.97
C ASP A 127 22.01 -6.63 4.96
N PRO A 128 22.01 -7.84 5.56
CA PRO A 128 23.05 -8.25 6.49
C PRO A 128 24.43 -8.42 5.82
N SER A 129 24.49 -8.41 4.49
CA SER A 129 25.72 -8.44 3.70
C SER A 129 26.30 -7.06 3.44
N ASP A 130 25.53 -5.99 3.68
CA ASP A 130 26.00 -4.61 3.55
C ASP A 130 26.97 -4.31 4.71
N PRO A 131 28.23 -3.93 4.44
CA PRO A 131 29.19 -3.59 5.50
C PRO A 131 28.77 -2.37 6.33
N ALA A 132 27.86 -1.52 5.83
CA ALA A 132 27.29 -0.42 6.60
C ALA A 132 26.24 -0.89 7.63
N VAL A 133 25.79 -2.15 7.57
CA VAL A 133 24.75 -2.71 8.46
C VAL A 133 25.38 -3.66 9.47
N HIS A 134 25.20 -3.37 10.75
CA HIS A 134 25.60 -4.25 11.85
C HIS A 134 24.40 -4.65 12.69
N TYR A 135 23.95 -5.90 12.52
CA TYR A 135 22.90 -6.49 13.37
C TYR A 135 23.43 -6.81 14.77
N VAL A 136 22.69 -6.38 15.78
CA VAL A 136 22.87 -6.80 17.17
C VAL A 136 22.10 -8.09 17.44
N SER A 137 20.85 -8.17 16.96
CA SER A 137 20.06 -9.40 16.95
C SER A 137 19.10 -9.41 15.76
N SER A 138 18.77 -10.60 15.27
CA SER A 138 17.75 -10.84 14.25
C SER A 138 16.42 -11.34 14.83
N ASP A 139 16.29 -11.50 16.15
CA ASP A 139 15.00 -11.74 16.82
C ASP A 139 14.44 -10.41 17.37
N PRO A 140 13.33 -9.89 16.82
CA PRO A 140 12.71 -8.64 17.31
C PRO A 140 12.37 -8.66 18.79
N ARG A 141 12.06 -9.83 19.37
CA ARG A 141 11.74 -9.95 20.79
C ARG A 141 12.97 -9.83 21.66
N GLU A 142 14.14 -10.24 21.17
CA GLU A 142 15.39 -10.02 21.86
C GLU A 142 15.74 -8.52 21.86
N CYS A 143 15.48 -7.84 20.75
CA CYS A 143 15.69 -6.40 20.61
C CYS A 143 14.88 -5.54 21.58
N GLU A 144 13.69 -5.99 22.02
CA GLU A 144 12.92 -5.31 23.07
C GLU A 144 13.58 -5.37 24.45
N LEU A 145 14.47 -6.35 24.67
CA LEU A 145 15.14 -6.60 25.94
C LEU A 145 16.58 -6.09 25.96
N LEU A 146 17.18 -5.89 24.80
CA LEU A 146 18.56 -5.43 24.65
C LEU A 146 18.63 -3.90 24.77
N ASP A 147 19.55 -3.43 25.61
CA ASP A 147 19.96 -2.04 25.68
C ASP A 147 21.28 -1.88 24.92
N PHE A 148 21.23 -1.22 23.76
CA PHE A 148 22.40 -0.98 22.91
C PHE A 148 22.37 0.44 22.33
N ALA A 149 23.53 0.93 21.95
CA ALA A 149 23.70 2.24 21.31
C ALA A 149 24.69 2.14 20.16
N CYS A 150 24.45 2.93 19.12
CA CYS A 150 25.32 3.00 17.95
C CYS A 150 26.38 4.10 18.10
N SER A 151 27.54 3.91 17.46
CA SER A 151 28.61 4.91 17.49
C SER A 151 28.39 5.96 16.40
N PRO A 152 28.49 7.27 16.66
CA PRO A 152 28.39 8.26 15.60
C PRO A 152 29.41 7.97 14.48
N PRO A 153 29.01 8.01 13.20
CA PRO A 153 27.76 8.58 12.67
C PRO A 153 26.61 7.58 12.46
N GLU A 154 26.70 6.36 12.97
CA GLU A 154 25.68 5.31 12.80
C GLU A 154 24.33 5.70 13.44
N THR A 155 23.26 5.20 12.83
CA THR A 155 21.90 5.32 13.36
C THR A 155 21.36 3.95 13.79
N MET A 156 20.58 3.93 14.86
CA MET A 156 19.97 2.71 15.38
C MET A 156 18.72 2.37 14.58
N PHE A 157 18.54 1.09 14.25
CA PHE A 157 17.28 0.57 13.73
C PHE A 157 16.73 -0.55 14.63
N VAL A 158 15.41 -0.59 14.76
CA VAL A 158 14.65 -1.67 15.38
C VAL A 158 13.40 -1.88 14.53
N ASN A 159 13.23 -3.06 13.95
CA ASN A 159 12.11 -3.40 13.09
C ASN A 159 11.78 -4.90 13.20
N GLU A 160 10.86 -5.38 12.36
CA GLU A 160 10.44 -6.79 12.32
C GLU A 160 11.56 -7.77 11.92
N CYS A 161 12.69 -7.26 11.42
CA CYS A 161 13.84 -8.05 11.04
C CYS A 161 14.89 -8.15 12.17
N GLY A 162 14.70 -7.42 13.28
CA GLY A 162 15.61 -7.35 14.40
C GLY A 162 16.07 -5.92 14.69
N CYS A 163 17.30 -5.78 15.16
CA CYS A 163 17.84 -4.51 15.59
C CYS A 163 19.34 -4.44 15.35
N GLY A 164 19.82 -3.21 15.16
CA GLY A 164 21.23 -2.97 14.92
C GLY A 164 21.56 -1.51 14.65
N CYS A 165 22.74 -1.32 14.08
CA CYS A 165 23.27 -0.02 13.69
C CYS A 165 23.47 0.00 12.18
N ILE A 166 23.14 1.12 11.55
CA ILE A 166 23.40 1.38 10.14
C ILE A 166 24.23 2.65 10.01
N ALA A 167 25.41 2.52 9.40
CA ALA A 167 26.26 3.65 9.04
C ALA A 167 25.63 4.40 7.87
N PRO A 168 25.75 5.74 7.81
CA PRO A 168 25.41 6.46 6.60
C PRO A 168 26.28 5.95 5.45
N GLU A 169 25.70 5.88 4.26
CA GLU A 169 26.44 5.52 3.06
C GLU A 169 27.68 6.42 2.96
N ALA A 170 28.85 5.79 2.89
CA ALA A 170 30.08 6.53 2.83
C ALA A 170 30.07 7.40 1.55
N PRO A 171 30.47 8.67 1.63
CA PRO A 171 30.45 9.54 0.46
C PRO A 171 31.30 8.92 -0.64
N ALA A 172 30.70 8.74 -1.81
CA ALA A 172 31.38 8.16 -2.96
C ALA A 172 32.72 8.86 -3.23
N CYS A 173 33.73 8.07 -3.60
CA CYS A 173 35.04 8.59 -3.98
C CYS A 173 34.91 9.68 -5.06
N PRO A 174 35.58 10.84 -4.92
CA PRO A 174 35.64 11.82 -5.98
C PRO A 174 36.09 11.18 -7.31
N ASP A 175 35.40 11.45 -8.41
CA ASP A 175 35.74 10.87 -9.72
C ASP A 175 37.12 11.39 -10.18
N PRO A 176 38.13 10.54 -10.38
CA PRO A 176 39.45 10.97 -10.85
C PRO A 176 39.43 11.54 -12.28
N SER A 177 38.34 11.36 -13.02
CA SER A 177 38.12 11.91 -14.36
C SER A 177 37.57 13.34 -14.33
N ASP A 178 37.05 13.80 -13.19
CA ASP A 178 36.54 15.15 -13.01
C ASP A 178 37.72 16.15 -12.99
N PRO A 179 37.76 17.16 -13.88
CA PRO A 179 38.84 18.15 -13.91
C PRO A 179 38.97 18.98 -12.63
N ASP A 180 37.93 19.02 -11.79
CA ASP A 180 37.93 19.71 -10.50
C ASP A 180 38.40 18.79 -9.35
N VAL A 181 38.79 17.55 -9.64
CA VAL A 181 39.33 16.58 -8.67
C VAL A 181 40.80 16.34 -8.95
N ARG A 182 41.64 16.55 -7.93
CA ARG A 182 43.07 16.23 -8.00
C ARG A 182 43.49 15.38 -6.81
N TYR A 183 43.74 14.10 -7.05
CA TYR A 183 44.32 13.20 -6.06
C TYR A 183 45.81 13.50 -5.83
N VAL A 184 46.21 13.49 -4.56
CA VAL A 184 47.61 13.46 -4.13
C VAL A 184 48.06 12.01 -3.97
N SER A 185 47.25 11.18 -3.29
CA SER A 185 47.40 9.73 -3.25
C SER A 185 46.02 9.06 -3.17
N HIS A 186 45.95 7.82 -3.64
CA HIS A 186 44.77 6.95 -3.50
C HIS A 186 44.94 5.96 -2.32
N ASP A 187 46.07 6.03 -1.61
CA ASP A 187 46.34 5.22 -0.42
C ASP A 187 46.16 6.09 0.83
N ILE A 188 45.16 5.73 1.64
CA ILE A 188 44.83 6.46 2.87
C ILE A 188 45.97 6.45 3.89
N GLU A 189 46.78 5.39 3.94
CA GLU A 189 47.93 5.34 4.84
C GLU A 189 49.03 6.30 4.38
N GLU A 190 49.23 6.42 3.06
CA GLU A 190 50.16 7.40 2.49
C GLU A 190 49.66 8.83 2.74
N CYS A 191 48.35 9.06 2.63
CA CYS A 191 47.72 10.34 2.91
C CYS A 191 47.92 10.82 4.35
N HIS A 192 48.06 9.91 5.32
CA HIS A 192 48.40 10.28 6.70
C HIS A 192 49.88 10.67 6.89
N LEU A 193 50.75 10.31 5.94
CA LEU A 193 52.19 10.57 6.00
C LEU A 193 52.61 11.81 5.19
N ILE A 194 51.81 12.20 4.20
CA ILE A 194 52.11 13.32 3.31
C ILE A 194 51.35 14.58 3.76
N ASP A 195 52.07 15.68 3.92
CA ASP A 195 51.47 17.01 4.09
C ASP A 195 51.30 17.68 2.71
N PHE A 196 50.09 18.13 2.39
CA PHE A 196 49.77 18.75 1.11
C PHE A 196 48.80 19.91 1.27
N ILE A 197 48.92 20.90 0.38
CA ILE A 197 48.13 22.12 0.39
C ILE A 197 47.47 22.29 -0.98
N CYS A 198 46.19 22.66 -0.97
CA CYS A 198 45.41 22.93 -2.17
C CYS A 198 45.53 24.39 -2.63
N ALA A 199 45.26 24.67 -3.91
CA ALA A 199 45.31 26.04 -4.43
C ALA A 199 44.18 26.92 -3.86
N GLU A 200 44.27 28.24 -4.07
CA GLU A 200 43.22 29.16 -3.64
C GLU A 200 41.86 28.77 -4.24
N ARG A 201 40.84 28.67 -3.38
CA ARG A 201 39.46 28.22 -3.68
C ARG A 201 39.29 26.70 -3.92
N GLN A 202 40.30 25.90 -3.61
CA GLN A 202 40.15 24.44 -3.52
C GLN A 202 39.95 24.00 -2.07
N THR A 203 39.21 22.92 -1.89
CA THR A 203 38.97 22.27 -0.59
C THR A 203 39.76 20.97 -0.52
N GLN A 204 40.47 20.77 0.58
CA GLN A 204 41.17 19.51 0.83
C GLN A 204 40.18 18.41 1.20
N PHE A 205 40.39 17.20 0.70
CA PHE A 205 39.68 16.00 1.15
C PHE A 205 40.68 14.92 1.55
N VAL A 206 40.30 14.15 2.57
CA VAL A 206 40.95 12.92 3.01
C VAL A 206 39.82 11.96 3.41
N ASN A 207 39.71 10.83 2.72
CA ASN A 207 38.70 9.80 2.96
C ASN A 207 39.27 8.41 2.61
N GLU A 208 38.47 7.36 2.74
CA GLU A 208 38.88 5.98 2.43
C GLU A 208 39.40 5.77 1.00
N CYS A 209 39.07 6.68 0.08
CA CYS A 209 39.51 6.67 -1.31
C CYS A 209 40.89 7.32 -1.51
N GLY A 210 41.44 7.95 -0.48
CA GLY A 210 42.71 8.67 -0.49
C GLY A 210 42.55 10.14 -0.13
N CYS A 211 43.37 10.99 -0.72
CA CYS A 211 43.44 12.40 -0.37
C CYS A 211 43.75 13.27 -1.58
N GLY A 212 43.24 14.49 -1.56
CA GLY A 212 43.37 15.39 -2.69
C GLY A 212 42.72 16.75 -2.49
N CYS A 213 42.54 17.44 -3.61
CA CYS A 213 41.92 18.76 -3.68
C CYS A 213 40.68 18.71 -4.58
N LEU A 214 39.59 19.30 -4.11
CA LEU A 214 38.35 19.53 -4.85
C LEU A 214 38.23 21.00 -5.22
N GLY A 215 37.78 21.30 -6.43
CA GLY A 215 37.42 22.64 -6.88
C GLY A 215 38.18 23.10 -8.12
N PRO A 216 37.69 24.17 -8.77
CA PRO A 216 38.15 24.59 -10.08
C PRO A 216 39.64 24.86 -10.08
N ALA A 217 40.34 24.30 -11.08
CA ALA A 217 41.75 24.54 -11.27
C ALA A 217 42.01 26.06 -11.34
N PRO A 218 43.07 26.57 -10.68
CA PRO A 218 43.39 27.98 -10.72
C PRO A 218 43.59 28.41 -12.18
N SER A 219 42.80 29.38 -12.64
CA SER A 219 43.00 29.99 -13.95
C SER A 219 44.42 30.54 -13.98
N VAL A 220 45.23 30.10 -14.94
CA VAL A 220 46.61 30.58 -15.14
C VAL A 220 46.54 32.08 -15.46
N GLY A 221 46.60 32.89 -14.41
CA GLY A 221 46.63 34.35 -14.50
C GLY A 221 47.93 34.73 -15.20
N HIS A 222 47.80 35.36 -16.36
CA HIS A 222 48.92 35.91 -17.11
C HIS A 222 49.78 36.79 -16.19
N ALA A 223 51.03 36.36 -15.98
CA ALA A 223 52.05 37.19 -15.37
C ALA A 223 52.16 38.49 -16.20
N ARG A 224 51.71 39.61 -15.63
CA ARG A 224 52.08 40.95 -16.13
C ARG A 224 53.60 41.07 -16.01
N GLN A 225 54.30 40.95 -17.14
CA GLN A 225 55.67 41.44 -17.25
C GLN A 225 55.61 42.96 -17.13
N GLY A 226 56.04 43.47 -15.97
CA GLY A 226 56.32 44.89 -15.79
C GLY A 226 57.70 45.20 -16.36
N THR A 227 57.73 46.04 -17.39
CA THR A 227 58.90 46.84 -17.80
C THR A 227 58.73 48.25 -17.29
#